data_AF-A0A922P290-F1
#
_entry.id   AF-A0A922P290-F1
#
_cell.length_a   1.000
_cell.length_b   1.000
_cell.length_c   1.000
_cell.angle_alpha   90.00
_cell.angle_beta   90.00
_cell.angle_gamma   90.00
#
_symmetry.space_group_name_H-M   'P 1'
#
loop_
_entity.id
_entity.type
_entity.pdbx_description
1 polymer ?
#
loop_
_entity_poly.entity_id
_entity_poly.type
_entity_poly.pdbx_seq_one_letter_code
_entity_poly.pdbx_strand_id
1 'polypeptide(L)'
;MLTNVQLTDPQGQTFTDAVVRVKEANRESSSNTTTTENLITDASDYTKEATVNTDNRNYENDYLRCVFLYWPTQAAFDEGRAPYILMNPDSINDQNFQINRDELEKSKYDGLAVEDVCELYFTDVVSALLV
;
A
#
# COMPACT_ATOMS: atom_id res chain seq x y z
N MET A 1 4.81 -4.69 -6.90
CA MET A 1 3.43 -4.77 -7.45
C MET A 1 2.93 -6.19 -7.27
N LEU A 2 1.68 -6.38 -6.86
CA LEU A 2 1.04 -7.69 -6.72
C LEU A 2 0.17 -8.02 -7.95
N THR A 3 0.27 -9.25 -8.45
CA THR A 3 -0.49 -9.75 -9.61
C THR A 3 -1.22 -11.04 -9.26
N ASN A 4 -2.25 -11.42 -10.03
CA ASN A 4 -3.07 -12.61 -9.76
C ASN A 4 -3.67 -12.60 -8.33
N VAL A 5 -4.05 -11.43 -7.84
CA VAL A 5 -4.59 -11.25 -6.49
C VAL A 5 -6.06 -11.60 -6.50
N GLN A 6 -6.49 -12.42 -5.55
CA GLN A 6 -7.90 -12.56 -5.23
C GLN A 6 -8.34 -11.41 -4.32
N LEU A 7 -9.33 -10.65 -4.77
CA LEU A 7 -9.79 -9.42 -4.11
C LEU A 7 -11.32 -9.34 -4.19
N THR A 8 -12.00 -9.07 -3.08
CA THR A 8 -13.40 -8.60 -3.14
C THR A 8 -13.42 -7.10 -2.92
N ASP A 9 -14.07 -6.36 -3.80
CA ASP A 9 -14.21 -4.92 -3.61
C ASP A 9 -15.28 -4.58 -2.55
N PRO A 10 -15.37 -3.31 -2.12
CA PRO A 10 -16.38 -2.87 -1.17
C PRO A 10 -17.84 -3.05 -1.63
N GLN A 11 -18.08 -3.32 -2.92
CA GLN A 11 -19.42 -3.61 -3.46
C GLN A 11 -19.76 -5.11 -3.40
N GLY A 12 -18.82 -5.94 -2.92
CA GLY A 12 -18.99 -7.39 -2.82
C GLY A 12 -18.63 -8.14 -4.10
N GLN A 13 -17.99 -7.50 -5.08
CA GLN A 13 -17.55 -8.17 -6.30
C GLN A 13 -16.18 -8.79 -6.11
N THR A 14 -16.10 -10.11 -6.28
CA THR A 14 -14.83 -10.86 -6.23
C THR A 14 -14.15 -10.90 -7.60
N PHE A 15 -12.86 -10.59 -7.60
CA PHE A 15 -11.92 -10.70 -8.71
C PHE A 15 -10.87 -11.75 -8.35
N THR A 16 -10.47 -12.58 -9.32
CA THR A 16 -9.49 -13.68 -9.12
C THR A 16 -8.14 -13.42 -9.80
N ASP A 17 -8.04 -12.34 -10.55
CA ASP A 17 -6.85 -11.95 -11.33
C ASP A 17 -6.58 -10.45 -11.17
N ALA A 18 -6.82 -9.90 -9.97
CA ALA A 18 -6.62 -8.48 -9.75
C ALA A 18 -5.12 -8.14 -9.72
N VAL A 19 -4.80 -6.93 -10.16
CA VAL A 19 -3.48 -6.33 -9.95
C VAL A 19 -3.62 -5.31 -8.84
N VAL A 20 -2.72 -5.33 -7.86
CA VAL A 20 -2.70 -4.37 -6.75
C VAL A 20 -1.35 -3.67 -6.72
N ARG A 21 -1.38 -2.35 -6.51
CA ARG A 21 -0.18 -1.53 -6.42
C ARG A 21 -0.28 -0.50 -5.31
N VAL A 22 0.84 -0.18 -4.68
CA VAL A 22 0.93 0.92 -3.72
C VAL A 22 0.81 2.24 -4.48
N LYS A 23 -0.22 3.04 -4.19
CA LYS A 23 -0.41 4.39 -4.73
C LYS A 23 0.58 5.35 -4.11
N GLU A 24 0.58 5.36 -2.79
CA GLU A 24 1.34 6.26 -1.95
C GLU A 24 1.60 5.55 -0.63
N ALA A 25 2.79 5.77 -0.07
CA ALA A 25 3.12 5.30 1.26
C ALA A 25 4.00 6.31 1.97
N ASN A 26 3.74 6.53 3.26
CA ASN A 26 4.47 7.44 4.12
C ASN A 26 4.90 6.67 5.36
N ARG A 27 6.21 6.43 5.48
CA ARG A 27 6.82 5.87 6.69
C ARG A 27 7.36 6.99 7.53
N GLU A 28 6.94 7.06 8.79
CA GLU A 28 7.60 7.83 9.82
C GLU A 28 8.34 6.87 10.74
N SER A 29 9.63 7.12 10.94
CA SER A 29 10.48 6.33 11.83
C SER A 29 11.32 7.25 12.70
N SER A 30 11.37 6.97 13.99
CA SER A 30 12.01 7.76 15.02
C SER A 30 13.11 6.92 15.68
N SER A 31 14.36 7.14 15.26
CA SER A 31 15.53 6.54 15.91
C SER A 31 16.64 7.57 16.05
N ASN A 32 16.71 8.26 17.20
CA ASN A 32 17.57 9.44 17.50
C ASN A 32 17.35 10.68 16.59
N THR A 33 16.93 10.47 15.35
CA THR A 33 16.47 11.43 14.35
C THR A 33 15.26 10.82 13.65
N THR A 34 14.23 11.63 13.40
CA THR A 34 13.05 11.14 12.70
C THR A 34 13.27 11.24 11.18
N THR A 35 13.03 10.12 10.49
CA THR A 35 13.14 9.97 9.04
C THR A 35 11.74 9.71 8.48
N THR A 36 11.36 10.49 7.48
CA THR A 36 10.12 10.32 6.71
C THR A 36 10.47 9.81 5.32
N GLU A 37 9.95 8.65 4.94
CA GLU A 37 10.06 8.11 3.58
C GLU A 37 8.70 8.21 2.89
N ASN A 38 8.66 8.91 1.76
CA ASN A 38 7.47 9.05 0.94
C ASN A 38 7.65 8.32 -0.38
N LEU A 39 6.79 7.35 -0.64
CA LEU A 39 6.67 6.66 -1.92
C LEU A 39 5.42 7.18 -2.62
N ILE A 40 5.53 7.56 -3.90
CA ILE A 40 4.40 8.01 -4.72
C ILE A 40 4.48 7.39 -6.12
N THR A 41 3.43 6.71 -6.53
CA THR A 41 3.24 6.19 -7.89
C THR A 41 2.71 7.28 -8.81
N ASP A 42 3.26 7.38 -10.02
CA ASP A 42 2.88 8.37 -11.02
C ASP A 42 1.42 8.15 -11.46
N ALA A 43 0.55 9.12 -11.16
CA ALA A 43 -0.87 9.06 -11.54
C ALA A 43 -1.10 9.20 -13.05
N SER A 44 -0.11 9.69 -13.80
CA SER A 44 -0.15 9.76 -15.27
C SER A 44 0.32 8.47 -15.93
N ASP A 45 1.06 7.63 -15.19
CA ASP A 45 1.59 6.36 -15.68
C ASP A 45 1.82 5.37 -14.52
N TYR A 46 0.80 4.57 -14.26
CA TYR A 46 0.83 3.55 -13.20
C TYR A 46 1.73 2.35 -13.52
N THR A 47 2.50 2.37 -14.62
CA THR A 47 3.51 1.33 -14.91
C THR A 47 4.91 1.74 -14.49
N LYS A 48 5.16 3.04 -14.26
CA LYS A 48 6.47 3.53 -13.80
C LYS A 48 6.73 3.19 -12.35
N GLU A 49 7.99 2.93 -12.01
CA GLU A 49 8.44 2.79 -10.62
C GLU A 49 8.06 4.01 -9.77
N ALA A 50 7.71 3.75 -8.52
CA ALA A 50 7.34 4.80 -7.59
C ALA A 50 8.57 5.65 -7.23
N THR A 51 8.35 6.95 -7.01
CA THR A 51 9.43 7.84 -6.56
C THR A 51 9.52 7.79 -5.03
N VAL A 52 10.71 7.55 -4.50
CA VAL A 52 11.00 7.57 -3.06
C VAL A 52 11.71 8.86 -2.69
N ASN A 53 11.14 9.62 -1.76
CA ASN A 53 11.74 10.83 -1.19
C ASN A 53 11.93 10.67 0.32
N THR A 54 13.16 10.89 0.79
CA THR A 54 13.51 10.84 2.21
C THR A 54 13.70 12.25 2.75
N ASP A 55 12.99 12.60 3.82
CA ASP A 55 13.11 13.88 4.54
C ASP A 55 13.37 13.61 6.02
N ASN A 56 14.18 14.46 6.66
CA ASN A 56 14.48 14.38 8.09
C ASN A 56 13.68 15.47 8.80
N ARG A 57 12.58 15.07 9.44
CA ARG A 57 11.68 15.98 10.19
C ARG A 57 11.38 15.40 11.55
N ASN A 58 11.25 16.25 12.56
CA ASN A 58 10.89 15.80 13.92
C ASN A 58 9.39 15.47 14.02
N TYR A 59 9.05 14.20 13.86
CA TYR A 59 7.76 13.64 14.27
C TYR A 59 7.98 12.57 15.34
N GLU A 60 7.07 12.53 16.31
CA GLU A 60 7.00 11.45 17.29
C GLU A 60 5.88 10.52 16.86
N ASN A 61 6.24 9.34 16.33
CA ASN A 61 5.49 8.08 16.24
C ASN A 61 6.03 7.23 15.08
N ASP A 62 6.26 5.95 15.32
CA ASP A 62 6.64 5.00 14.27
C ASP A 62 5.38 4.41 13.64
N TYR A 63 5.10 4.79 12.40
CA TYR A 63 4.00 4.22 11.64
C TYR A 63 4.25 4.28 10.14
N LEU A 64 3.55 3.44 9.40
CA LEU A 64 3.53 3.46 7.95
C LEU A 64 2.08 3.55 7.49
N ARG A 65 1.74 4.61 6.76
CA ARG A 65 0.45 4.72 6.08
C ARG A 65 0.62 4.40 4.61
N CYS A 66 -0.30 3.64 4.05
CA CYS A 66 -0.29 3.31 2.63
C CYS A 66 -1.70 3.31 2.05
N VAL A 67 -1.77 3.60 0.76
CA VAL A 67 -3.00 3.55 -0.03
C VAL A 67 -2.77 2.62 -1.21
N PHE A 68 -3.74 1.75 -1.48
CA PHE A 68 -3.64 0.77 -2.56
C PHE A 68 -4.54 1.15 -3.74
N LEU A 69 -4.03 0.87 -4.93
CA LEU A 69 -4.78 0.83 -6.18
C LEU A 69 -5.05 -0.61 -6.54
N TYR A 70 -6.18 -0.85 -7.21
CA TYR A 70 -6.42 -2.14 -7.83
C TYR A 70 -7.02 -2.03 -9.23
N TRP A 71 -6.69 -3.02 -10.05
CA TRP A 71 -7.34 -3.30 -11.33
C TRP A 71 -8.05 -4.64 -11.22
N PRO A 72 -9.30 -4.76 -11.74
CA PRO A 72 -10.04 -6.02 -11.71
C PRO A 72 -9.36 -7.21 -12.39
N THR A 73 -8.52 -6.95 -13.38
CA THR A 73 -7.81 -7.96 -14.19
C THR A 73 -6.41 -7.46 -14.59
N GLN A 74 -5.48 -8.37 -14.88
CA GLN A 74 -4.18 -8.02 -15.48
C GLN A 74 -4.34 -7.28 -16.81
N ALA A 75 -5.30 -7.72 -17.65
CA ALA A 75 -5.59 -7.06 -18.92
C ALA A 75 -6.02 -5.59 -18.75
N ALA A 76 -6.76 -5.25 -17.70
CA ALA A 76 -7.15 -3.87 -17.44
C ALA A 76 -5.94 -2.99 -17.09
N PHE A 77 -4.96 -3.54 -16.38
CA PHE A 77 -3.68 -2.86 -16.13
C PHE A 77 -2.88 -2.69 -17.42
N ASP A 78 -2.71 -3.76 -18.20
CA ASP A 78 -1.92 -3.77 -19.44
C ASP A 78 -2.50 -2.82 -20.52
N GLU A 79 -3.83 -2.67 -20.57
CA GLU A 79 -4.52 -1.71 -21.45
C GLU A 79 -4.40 -0.25 -20.98
N GLY A 80 -3.78 0.01 -19.81
CA GLY A 80 -3.64 1.34 -19.24
C GLY A 80 -4.96 1.93 -18.73
N ARG A 81 -5.92 1.09 -18.30
CA ARG A 81 -7.17 1.59 -17.72
C ARG A 81 -6.90 2.28 -16.39
N ALA A 82 -7.75 3.23 -16.03
CA ALA A 82 -7.67 3.87 -14.73
C ALA A 82 -7.95 2.84 -13.60
N PRO A 83 -7.14 2.83 -12.52
CA PRO A 83 -7.36 1.98 -11.36
C PRO A 83 -8.52 2.45 -10.51
N TYR A 84 -8.98 1.56 -9.65
CA TYR A 84 -9.78 1.88 -8.48
C TYR A 84 -8.89 2.11 -7.26
N ILE A 85 -9.33 2.96 -6.33
CA ILE A 85 -8.70 3.12 -5.01
C ILE A 85 -9.36 2.13 -4.06
N LEU A 86 -8.56 1.36 -3.34
CA LEU A 86 -9.07 0.47 -2.31
C LEU A 86 -9.41 1.27 -1.05
N MET A 87 -10.65 1.11 -0.58
CA MET A 87 -11.10 1.71 0.68
C MET A 87 -10.76 0.79 1.85
N ASN A 88 -10.34 1.39 2.97
CA ASN A 88 -10.09 0.64 4.19
C ASN A 88 -11.44 0.25 4.83
N PRO A 89 -11.77 -1.06 4.95
CA PRO A 89 -13.04 -1.49 5.54
C PRO A 89 -13.16 -1.15 7.03
N ASP A 90 -12.03 -1.02 7.74
CA ASP A 90 -11.98 -0.73 9.18
C ASP A 90 -12.10 0.77 9.49
N SER A 91 -12.10 1.65 8.48
CA SER A 91 -12.17 3.10 8.65
C SER A 91 -13.17 3.73 7.69
N ILE A 92 -14.23 4.32 8.24
CA ILE A 92 -15.32 4.91 7.47
C ILE A 92 -14.77 6.06 6.61
N ASN A 93 -14.85 5.89 5.28
CA ASN A 93 -14.40 6.85 4.27
C ASN A 93 -12.89 7.16 4.28
N ASP A 94 -12.06 6.23 4.74
CA ASP A 94 -10.60 6.36 4.64
C ASP A 94 -10.03 5.34 3.66
N GLN A 95 -9.04 5.78 2.88
CA GLN A 95 -8.28 4.95 1.96
C GLN A 95 -6.93 4.52 2.57
N ASN A 96 -6.56 5.09 3.72
CA ASN A 96 -5.30 4.80 4.38
C ASN A 96 -5.39 3.49 5.18
N PHE A 97 -4.42 2.63 4.92
CA PHE A 97 -4.09 1.47 5.73
C PHE A 97 -2.89 1.84 6.59
N GLN A 98 -3.09 1.86 7.91
CA GLN A 98 -2.04 2.20 8.86
C GLN A 98 -1.43 0.94 9.47
N ILE A 99 -0.12 0.80 9.30
CA ILE A 99 0.71 -0.23 9.92
C ILE A 99 1.39 0.44 11.12
N ASN A 100 0.98 0.04 12.31
CA ASN A 100 1.51 0.58 13.56
C ASN A 100 2.90 0.00 13.87
N ARG A 101 3.64 0.71 14.74
CA ARG A 101 4.95 0.28 15.26
C ARG A 101 5.05 -1.20 15.61
N ASP A 102 4.13 -1.71 16.42
CA ASP A 102 4.17 -3.11 16.89
C ASP A 102 4.12 -4.13 15.74
N GLU A 103 3.44 -3.78 14.63
CA GLU A 103 3.43 -4.60 13.42
C GLU A 103 4.74 -4.44 12.65
N LEU A 104 5.23 -3.21 12.50
CA LEU A 104 6.49 -2.89 11.80
C LEU A 104 7.74 -3.47 12.45
N GLU A 105 7.73 -3.68 13.78
CA GLU A 105 8.85 -4.29 14.51
C GLU A 105 8.93 -5.82 14.34
N LYS A 106 7.95 -6.44 13.67
CA LYS A 106 8.01 -7.89 13.37
C LYS A 106 9.13 -8.17 12.37
N SER A 107 9.86 -9.28 12.60
CA SER A 107 11.00 -9.70 11.77
C SER A 107 10.69 -9.87 10.28
N LYS A 108 9.43 -10.10 9.91
CA LYS A 108 9.00 -10.21 8.51
C LYS A 108 9.15 -8.91 7.71
N TYR A 109 9.29 -7.76 8.38
CA TYR A 109 9.46 -6.45 7.73
C TYR A 109 10.88 -5.90 7.83
N ASP A 110 11.80 -6.63 8.47
CA ASP A 110 13.17 -6.16 8.68
C ASP A 110 13.92 -5.98 7.35
N GLY A 111 14.55 -4.83 7.18
CA GLY A 111 15.30 -4.46 5.97
C GLY A 111 14.48 -4.29 4.68
N LEU A 112 13.15 -4.41 4.72
CA LEU A 112 12.30 -4.25 3.54
C LEU A 112 12.14 -2.77 3.16
N ALA A 113 12.04 -2.52 1.85
CA ALA A 113 11.65 -1.21 1.35
C ALA A 113 10.19 -0.91 1.70
N VAL A 114 9.82 0.37 1.71
CA VAL A 114 8.46 0.80 2.05
C VAL A 114 7.40 0.10 1.18
N GLU A 115 7.64 -0.03 -0.12
CA GLU A 115 6.71 -0.74 -1.03
C GLU A 115 6.53 -2.20 -0.63
N ASP A 116 7.63 -2.91 -0.38
CA ASP A 116 7.62 -4.32 0.00
C ASP A 116 6.89 -4.55 1.33
N VAL A 117 7.06 -3.64 2.30
CA VAL A 117 6.32 -3.68 3.58
C VAL A 117 4.81 -3.55 3.33
N CYS A 118 4.40 -2.59 2.49
CA CYS A 118 2.99 -2.39 2.15
C CYS A 118 2.40 -3.60 1.41
N GLU A 119 3.13 -4.18 0.45
CA GLU A 119 2.67 -5.34 -0.33
C GLU A 119 2.56 -6.62 0.53
N LEU A 120 3.51 -6.82 1.44
CA LEU A 120 3.44 -7.92 2.39
C LEU A 120 2.29 -7.72 3.39
N TYR A 121 2.10 -6.50 3.90
CA TYR A 121 0.95 -6.17 4.75
C TYR A 121 -0.39 -6.35 4.02
N PHE A 122 -0.45 -5.98 2.75
CA PHE A 122 -1.62 -6.23 1.92
C PHE A 122 -1.96 -7.73 1.87
N THR A 123 -0.94 -8.54 1.58
CA THR A 123 -1.08 -9.99 1.44
C THR A 123 -1.54 -10.63 2.74
N ASP A 124 -0.92 -10.28 3.87
CA ASP A 124 -1.17 -10.93 5.17
C ASP A 124 -2.45 -10.46 5.86
N VAL A 125 -2.79 -9.17 5.71
CA VAL A 125 -3.81 -8.51 6.53
C VAL A 125 -4.96 -8.00 5.68
N VAL A 126 -4.67 -7.15 4.69
CA VAL A 126 -5.73 -6.46 3.93
C VAL A 126 -6.55 -7.46 3.12
N SER A 127 -5.91 -8.40 2.42
CA SER A 127 -6.61 -9.39 1.60
C SER A 127 -7.59 -10.26 2.41
N ALA A 128 -7.27 -10.54 3.68
CA ALA A 128 -8.12 -11.30 4.59
C ALA A 128 -9.34 -10.52 5.10
N LEU A 129 -9.30 -9.19 5.05
CA LEU A 129 -10.42 -8.31 5.43
C LEU A 129 -11.46 -8.15 4.31
N LEU A 130 -11.10 -8.53 3.08
CA LEU A 130 -11.91 -8.36 1.88
C LEU A 130 -12.72 -9.62 1.53
N VAL A 131 -13.21 -10.35 2.54
CA VAL A 131 -13.95 -11.63 2.38
C VAL A 131 -15.40 -11.49 2.79
#